data_AF-A0ABD6F137-F1
#
_entry.id   AF-A0ABD6F137-F1
#
_cell.length_a   1.000
_cell.length_b   1.000
_cell.length_c   1.000
_cell.angle_alpha   90.00
_cell.angle_beta   90.00
_cell.angle_gamma   90.00
#
_symmetry.space_group_name_H-M   'P 1'
#
loop_
_entity.id
_entity.type
_entity.pdbx_description
1 polymer ?
#
loop_
_entity_poly.entity_id
_entity_poly.type
_entity_poly.pdbx_seq_one_letter_code
_entity_poly.pdbx_strand_id
1 'polypeptide(L)'
;MGDDGLTKIIKRMRELRFLNISDFDDRIKCSVIRNLGDEDLQHLKYLRLHNTKMSEKVLRKLLLKRNNLIINPSPGYILTFKVVNGNPRFDNRFTANIDLLHNDLLDQPGFCCI
;
A
#
# COMPACT_ATOMS: atom_id res chain seq x y z
N MET A 1 -18.17 1.11 -15.58
CA MET A 1 -16.98 1.59 -16.33
C MET A 1 -16.35 2.70 -15.50
N GLY A 2 -15.38 2.38 -14.64
CA GLY A 2 -14.75 3.35 -13.73
C GLY A 2 -13.38 2.89 -13.22
N ASP A 3 -13.12 1.59 -13.26
CA ASP A 3 -11.88 0.99 -12.72
C ASP A 3 -10.64 1.13 -13.63
N ASP A 4 -10.82 1.52 -14.90
CA ASP A 4 -9.72 1.60 -15.87
C ASP A 4 -8.86 2.87 -15.73
N GLY A 5 -9.44 3.97 -15.25
CA GLY A 5 -8.76 5.26 -15.17
C GLY A 5 -7.65 5.26 -14.11
N LEU A 6 -8.00 4.87 -12.89
CA LEU A 6 -7.08 4.84 -11.77
C LEU A 6 -5.96 3.82 -11.98
N THR A 7 -6.30 2.63 -12.51
CA THR A 7 -5.31 1.62 -12.89
C THR A 7 -4.31 2.18 -13.89
N LYS A 8 -4.78 2.86 -14.96
CA LYS A 8 -3.89 3.46 -15.96
C LYS A 8 -3.00 4.58 -15.39
N ILE A 9 -3.52 5.38 -14.46
CA ILE A 9 -2.74 6.43 -13.77
C ILE A 9 -1.64 5.79 -12.92
N ILE A 10 -2.01 4.81 -12.10
CA ILE A 10 -1.09 4.06 -11.24
C ILE A 10 0.04 3.39 -12.03
N LYS A 11 -0.28 2.79 -13.18
CA LYS A 11 0.72 2.18 -14.08
C LYS A 11 1.72 3.18 -14.66
N ARG A 12 1.36 4.46 -14.75
CA ARG A 12 2.24 5.54 -15.23
C ARG A 12 3.08 6.15 -14.13
N MET A 13 2.70 5.98 -12.87
CA MET A 13 3.38 6.56 -11.71
C MET A 13 4.44 5.62 -11.14
N ARG A 14 5.45 5.28 -11.95
CA ARG A 14 6.51 4.33 -11.56
C ARG A 14 7.33 4.81 -10.37
N GLU A 15 7.58 6.11 -10.29
CA GLU A 15 8.32 6.78 -9.21
C GLU A 15 7.50 7.00 -7.94
N LEU A 16 6.23 6.58 -7.92
CA LEU A 16 5.35 6.78 -6.77
C LEU A 16 5.85 5.97 -5.58
N ARG A 17 6.18 6.66 -4.50
CA ARG A 17 6.62 6.04 -3.25
C ARG A 17 5.50 5.89 -2.24
N PHE A 18 4.46 6.70 -2.37
CA PHE A 18 3.35 6.84 -1.43
C PHE A 18 2.03 6.83 -2.18
N LEU A 19 1.09 5.99 -1.76
CA LEU A 19 -0.25 5.97 -2.34
C LEU A 19 -1.29 5.95 -1.22
N ASN A 20 -2.18 6.95 -1.21
CA ASN A 20 -3.34 6.98 -0.35
C ASN A 20 -4.61 6.78 -1.19
N ILE A 21 -5.37 5.73 -0.89
CA ILE A 21 -6.65 5.44 -1.54
C ILE A 21 -7.77 5.22 -0.52
N SER A 22 -7.64 5.84 0.66
CA SER A 22 -8.57 5.66 1.79
C SER A 22 -10.02 5.99 1.46
N ASP A 23 -10.24 7.04 0.66
CA ASP A 23 -11.58 7.57 0.39
C ASP A 23 -12.19 7.07 -0.94
N PHE A 24 -11.51 6.15 -1.62
CA PHE A 24 -12.03 5.51 -2.84
C PHE A 24 -13.14 4.49 -2.51
N ASP A 25 -13.97 4.13 -3.49
CA ASP A 25 -14.93 3.02 -3.36
C ASP A 25 -14.18 1.69 -3.18
N ASP A 26 -14.69 0.80 -2.35
CA ASP A 26 -14.08 -0.51 -2.04
C ASP A 26 -13.83 -1.36 -3.29
N ARG A 27 -14.72 -1.30 -4.29
CA ARG A 27 -14.56 -2.02 -5.56
C ARG A 27 -13.36 -1.49 -6.32
N ILE A 28 -13.16 -0.17 -6.31
CA ILE A 28 -12.02 0.49 -6.93
C ILE A 28 -10.73 0.08 -6.22
N LYS A 29 -10.67 0.17 -4.87
CA LYS A 29 -9.50 -0.27 -4.08
C LYS A 29 -9.13 -1.72 -4.40
N CYS A 30 -10.12 -2.61 -4.39
CA CYS A 30 -9.93 -4.03 -4.68
C CYS A 30 -9.43 -4.27 -6.10
N SER A 31 -10.01 -3.58 -7.09
CA SER A 31 -9.63 -3.71 -8.50
C SER A 31 -8.18 -3.27 -8.72
N VAL A 32 -7.83 -2.07 -8.22
CA VAL A 32 -6.46 -1.55 -8.29
C VAL A 32 -5.46 -2.51 -7.67
N ILE A 33 -5.67 -2.90 -6.41
CA ILE A 33 -4.69 -3.72 -5.69
C ILE A 33 -4.55 -5.12 -6.29
N ARG A 34 -5.64 -5.73 -6.76
CA ARG A 34 -5.59 -7.05 -7.40
C ARG A 34 -4.91 -7.03 -8.76
N ASN A 35 -5.01 -5.92 -9.49
CA ASN A 35 -4.46 -5.76 -10.83
C ASN A 35 -3.05 -5.16 -10.86
N LEU A 36 -2.46 -4.85 -9.69
CA LEU A 36 -1.06 -4.45 -9.59
C LEU A 36 -0.16 -5.61 -10.04
N GLY A 37 0.48 -5.43 -11.19
CA GLY A 37 1.56 -6.30 -11.65
C GLY A 37 2.81 -6.15 -10.80
N ASP A 38 3.79 -7.02 -11.02
CA ASP A 38 5.07 -6.99 -10.31
C ASP A 38 5.91 -5.75 -10.73
N GLU A 39 5.66 -5.22 -11.93
CA GLU A 39 6.30 -4.03 -12.49
C GLU A 39 5.56 -2.70 -12.23
N ASP A 40 4.34 -2.76 -11.68
CA ASP A 40 3.58 -1.56 -11.37
C ASP A 40 4.05 -0.96 -10.04
N LEU A 41 4.17 0.36 -9.92
CA LEU A 41 4.50 1.00 -8.64
C LEU A 41 5.76 0.41 -7.97
N GLN A 42 6.84 0.16 -8.73
CA GLN A 42 8.06 -0.52 -8.23
C GLN A 42 8.70 0.20 -7.04
N HIS A 43 8.53 1.52 -6.98
CA HIS A 43 9.08 2.35 -5.91
C HIS A 43 8.10 2.58 -4.75
N LEU A 44 6.91 1.96 -4.76
CA LEU A 44 5.92 2.13 -3.71
C LEU A 44 6.41 1.51 -2.40
N LYS A 45 6.59 2.38 -1.41
CA LYS A 45 7.01 2.02 -0.05
C LYS A 45 5.85 2.03 0.93
N TYR A 46 4.80 2.80 0.66
CA TYR A 46 3.70 2.95 1.60
C TYR A 46 2.36 3.02 0.88
N LEU A 47 1.41 2.20 1.35
CA LEU A 47 0.04 2.15 0.85
C LEU A 47 -0.93 2.36 2.01
N ARG A 48 -1.67 3.47 1.97
CA ARG A 48 -2.76 3.76 2.89
C ARG A 48 -4.10 3.44 2.22
N LEU A 49 -4.89 2.57 2.84
CA LEU A 49 -6.18 2.14 2.30
C LEU A 49 -7.23 2.02 3.41
N HIS A 50 -7.41 3.08 4.20
CA HIS A 50 -8.41 3.08 5.28
C HIS A 50 -9.81 2.81 4.73
N ASN A 51 -10.71 2.40 5.62
CA ASN A 51 -12.11 2.11 5.28
C ASN A 51 -12.23 1.10 4.13
N THR A 52 -11.44 0.03 4.18
CA THR A 52 -11.46 -1.02 3.17
C THR A 52 -12.10 -2.31 3.69
N LYS A 53 -12.87 -2.98 2.83
CA LYS A 53 -13.35 -4.37 3.06
C LYS A 53 -12.35 -5.45 2.62
N MET A 54 -11.13 -5.07 2.23
CA MET A 54 -10.11 -6.05 1.81
C MET A 54 -9.70 -6.96 2.97
N SER A 55 -9.69 -8.26 2.72
CA SER A 55 -9.23 -9.21 3.72
C SER A 55 -7.72 -9.13 3.90
N GLU A 56 -7.27 -9.31 5.15
CA GLU A 56 -5.85 -9.31 5.49
C GLU A 56 -5.04 -10.33 4.67
N LYS A 57 -5.65 -11.46 4.31
CA LYS A 57 -5.03 -12.47 3.43
C LYS A 57 -4.61 -11.90 2.08
N VAL A 58 -5.40 -10.98 1.50
CA VAL A 58 -5.03 -10.34 0.22
C VAL A 58 -3.88 -9.35 0.43
N LEU A 59 -3.92 -8.58 1.51
CA LEU A 59 -2.86 -7.62 1.84
C LEU A 59 -1.52 -8.32 2.14
N ARG A 60 -1.54 -9.45 2.85
CA ARG A 60 -0.36 -10.30 3.08
C ARG A 60 0.21 -10.85 1.77
N LYS A 61 -0.63 -11.29 0.83
CA LYS A 61 -0.17 -11.71 -0.50
C LYS A 61 0.49 -10.56 -1.27
N LEU A 62 -0.05 -9.34 -1.18
CA LEU A 62 0.56 -8.16 -1.78
C LEU A 62 1.93 -7.87 -1.17
N LEU A 63 2.05 -7.93 0.16
CA LEU A 63 3.32 -7.75 0.87
C LEU A 63 4.37 -8.79 0.43
N LEU A 64 4.01 -10.07 0.31
CA LEU A 64 4.94 -11.10 -0.14
C LEU A 64 5.47 -10.88 -1.56
N LYS A 65 4.69 -10.23 -2.42
CA LYS A 65 5.14 -9.82 -3.75
C LYS A 65 6.02 -8.57 -3.71
N ARG A 66 5.92 -7.76 -2.66
CA ARG A 66 6.53 -6.43 -2.53
C ARG A 66 7.22 -6.29 -1.18
N ASN A 67 8.42 -6.84 -1.09
CA ASN A 67 9.18 -7.00 0.16
C ASN A 67 9.45 -5.71 0.95
N ASN A 68 9.35 -4.52 0.32
CA ASN A 68 9.60 -3.22 0.95
C ASN A 68 8.33 -2.37 1.13
N LEU A 69 7.15 -2.95 0.91
CA LEU A 69 5.88 -2.25 1.06
C LEU A 69 5.42 -2.25 2.52
N ILE A 70 4.99 -1.09 2.98
CA ILE A 70 4.29 -0.90 4.25
C ILE A 70 2.82 -0.64 3.92
N ILE A 71 1.91 -1.38 4.55
CA ILE A 71 0.47 -1.22 4.32
C ILE A 71 -0.19 -0.70 5.59
N ASN A 72 -0.97 0.38 5.46
CA ASN A 72 -1.76 0.94 6.55
C ASN A 72 -3.26 0.82 6.22
N PRO A 73 -3.92 -0.31 6.56
CA PRO A 73 -5.31 -0.56 6.17
C PRO A 73 -6.34 0.02 7.16
N SER A 74 -5.92 0.45 8.35
CA SER A 74 -6.76 1.14 9.32
C SER A 74 -5.94 2.11 10.19
N PRO A 75 -6.56 3.14 10.78
CA PRO A 75 -5.86 4.06 11.68
C PRO A 75 -5.12 3.32 12.80
N GLY A 76 -3.86 3.69 13.05
CA GLY A 76 -3.02 3.10 14.11
C GLY A 76 -2.56 1.65 13.86
N TYR A 77 -2.79 1.10 12.66
CA TYR A 77 -2.45 -0.29 12.34
C TYR A 77 -1.64 -0.39 11.05
N ILE A 78 -0.44 -0.95 11.15
CA ILE A 78 0.43 -1.22 10.00
C ILE A 78 0.62 -2.72 9.84
N LEU A 79 0.56 -3.16 8.58
CA LEU A 79 0.95 -4.48 8.14
C LEU A 79 2.30 -4.38 7.43
N THR A 80 3.25 -5.17 7.92
CA THR A 80 4.55 -5.41 7.31
C THR A 80 4.98 -6.85 7.60
N PHE A 81 6.07 -7.29 7.00
CA PHE A 81 6.71 -8.54 7.36
C PHE A 81 8.23 -8.41 7.30
N LYS A 82 8.88 -9.32 8.00
CA LYS A 82 10.32 -9.54 7.92
C LYS A 82 10.58 -10.98 7.57
N VAL A 83 11.65 -11.24 6.83
CA VAL A 83 12.11 -12.60 6.58
C VAL A 83 12.93 -13.06 7.77
N VAL A 84 12.50 -14.12 8.45
CA VAL A 84 13.22 -14.76 9.56
C VAL A 84 13.46 -16.21 9.16
N ASN A 85 14.73 -16.62 9.09
CA ASN A 85 15.12 -17.98 8.67
C ASN A 85 14.48 -18.38 7.33
N GLY A 86 14.51 -17.49 6.34
CA GLY A 86 13.92 -17.72 5.01
C GLY A 86 12.39 -17.69 4.95
N ASN A 87 11.70 -17.49 6.09
CA ASN A 87 10.24 -17.49 6.16
C ASN A 87 9.68 -16.09 6.46
N PRO A 88 8.60 -15.66 5.78
CA PRO A 88 7.98 -14.37 6.06
C PRO A 88 7.22 -14.40 7.40
N ARG A 89 7.65 -13.56 8.34
CA ARG A 89 6.98 -13.32 9.62
C ARG A 89 6.31 -11.95 9.59
N PHE A 90 4.99 -11.95 9.59
CA PHE A 90 4.18 -10.74 9.62
C PHE A 90 4.14 -10.18 11.04
N ASP A 91 4.44 -8.89 11.17
CA ASP A 91 4.30 -8.16 12.43
C ASP A 91 2.94 -7.45 12.40
N ASN A 92 2.06 -7.81 13.33
CA ASN A 92 0.65 -7.41 13.32
C ASN A 92 0.36 -6.21 14.24
N ARG A 93 1.35 -5.55 14.83
CA ARG A 93 1.10 -4.44 15.78
C ARG A 93 2.25 -3.46 15.76
N PHE A 94 2.11 -2.42 14.93
CA PHE A 94 2.91 -1.22 15.07
C PHE A 94 1.98 -0.04 15.27
N THR A 95 1.67 0.25 16.53
CA THR A 95 1.17 1.56 16.98
C THR A 95 2.35 2.53 17.02
N ALA A 96 2.92 2.82 15.86
CA ALA A 96 3.71 4.04 15.73
C ALA A 96 2.77 5.20 15.49
N ASN A 97 3.23 6.40 15.83
CA ASN A 97 2.59 7.63 15.42
C ASN A 97 2.67 7.70 13.88
N ILE A 98 1.63 7.15 13.22
CA ILE A 98 1.59 7.03 11.75
C ILE A 98 1.70 8.41 11.11
N ASP A 99 1.29 9.47 11.80
CA ASP A 99 1.43 10.84 11.33
C ASP A 99 2.91 11.28 11.26
N LEU A 100 3.78 10.81 12.17
CA LEU A 100 5.23 11.04 12.07
C LEU A 100 5.83 10.28 10.89
N LEU A 101 5.46 9.01 10.70
CA LEU A 101 5.87 8.25 9.53
C LEU A 101 5.38 8.95 8.25
N HIS A 102 4.14 9.42 8.23
CA HIS A 102 3.55 10.10 7.08
C HIS A 102 4.27 11.43 6.79
N ASN A 103 4.64 12.20 7.81
CA ASN A 103 5.40 13.44 7.69
C ASN A 103 6.84 13.21 7.21
N ASP A 104 7.55 12.22 7.77
CA ASP A 104 8.89 11.84 7.31
C ASP A 104 8.88 11.37 5.83
N LEU A 105 7.78 10.78 5.41
CA LEU A 105 7.58 10.31 4.03
C LEU A 105 7.11 11.42 3.09
N LEU A 106 6.36 12.41 3.58
CA LEU A 106 5.97 13.65 2.88
C LEU A 106 7.20 14.48 2.48
N ASP A 107 8.25 14.48 3.31
CA ASP A 107 9.52 15.18 3.04
C ASP A 107 10.38 14.48 1.97
N GLN A 108 9.97 13.32 1.44
CA GLN A 108 10.67 12.65 0.34
C GLN A 108 10.16 13.11 -1.04
N PRO A 109 11.05 13.47 -1.99
CA PRO A 109 10.65 13.72 -3.36
C PRO A 109 9.99 12.49 -3.98
N GLY A 110 8.84 12.68 -4.62
CA GLY A 110 7.99 11.60 -5.17
C GLY A 110 6.74 11.29 -4.33
N PHE A 111 6.41 12.13 -3.35
CA PHE A 111 5.13 12.07 -2.65
C PHE A 111 3.99 12.59 -3.54
N CYS A 112 2.97 11.77 -3.80
CA CYS A 112 1.76 12.18 -4.51
C CYS A 112 0.54 11.69 -3.71
N CYS A 113 -0.25 12.64 -3.23
CA CYS A 113 -1.65 12.40 -2.88
C CYS A 113 -2.46 12.50 -4.18
N ILE A 114 -3.30 11.51 -4.46
CA ILE A 114 -4.38 11.60 -5.45
C ILE A 114 -5.69 11.60 -4.69
#